data_AF-A0A7C4VJU7-F1
#
_entry.id   AF-A0A7C4VJU7-F1
#
_cell.length_a   1.000
_cell.length_b   1.000
_cell.length_c   1.000
_cell.angle_alpha   90.00
_cell.angle_beta   90.00
_cell.angle_gamma   90.00
#
_symmetry.space_group_name_H-M   'P 1'
#
loop_
_entity.id
_entity.type
_entity.pdbx_description
1 polymer ?
#
loop_
_entity_poly.entity_id
_entity_poly.type
_entity_poly.pdbx_seq_one_letter_code
_entity_poly.pdbx_strand_id
1 'polypeptide(L)'
;MKEVYRNYGGFIYNIDSDTLISSIKVIILFWSQGKKGRKGKMYVSNSIRRRYCAALAVLGLLLVSFVYVPLTVLVRPVGAESSWKEGWRFRKAITLNHSLVVADLENFPVLIDINDADLAAKARSDGGDILFTDVNGVKLSHEIEFYGSGHLVAWIKVPVLSSSVDTVLYMYYGNADAENQEDPSSVWDSNFMMVLHLDETSGAIYDSTVNGNNGTALNGVVRNADGKIDGADSLDGTDDYVTIPDSNTLAGFSQAFTASFWVKMDSVSGRRTILNKWNTNGQRAWMIDYD
;
A
#
# COMPACT_ATOMS: atom_id res chain seq x y z
N MET A 1 2.70 30.21 12.05
CA MET A 1 1.71 30.14 13.14
C MET A 1 1.52 28.66 13.47
N LYS A 2 1.45 28.30 14.76
CA LYS A 2 1.51 26.95 15.37
C LYS A 2 1.21 25.75 14.46
N GLU A 3 2.23 24.93 14.25
CA GLU A 3 2.16 23.61 13.62
C GLU A 3 1.50 22.59 14.55
N VAL A 4 0.48 21.90 14.06
CA VAL A 4 -0.06 20.68 14.68
C VAL A 4 0.28 19.54 13.73
N TYR A 5 1.38 18.85 13.99
CA TYR A 5 1.77 17.67 13.22
C TYR A 5 1.12 16.40 13.79
N ARG A 6 0.28 15.73 13.00
CA ARG A 6 0.04 14.29 13.13
C ARG A 6 0.56 13.62 11.86
N ASN A 7 1.72 12.97 11.99
CA ASN A 7 2.36 12.20 10.94
C ASN A 7 1.59 10.90 10.73
N TYR A 8 1.08 10.68 9.51
CA TYR A 8 0.85 9.37 8.94
C TYR A 8 1.53 9.39 7.58
N GLY A 9 2.59 8.60 7.44
CA GLY A 9 3.62 8.74 6.41
C GLY A 9 3.24 8.13 5.06
N GLY A 10 3.73 8.79 4.01
CA GLY A 10 3.89 8.27 2.66
C GLY A 10 5.27 8.77 2.22
N PHE A 11 6.14 7.88 1.78
CA PHE A 11 7.53 8.20 1.43
C PHE A 11 7.84 7.72 0.00
N ILE A 12 8.48 8.61 -0.74
CA ILE A 12 9.04 8.44 -2.08
C ILE A 12 10.51 8.01 -1.88
N TYR A 13 10.96 6.95 -2.55
CA TYR A 13 12.39 6.61 -2.62
C TYR A 13 12.98 7.22 -3.89
N ASN A 14 14.13 7.87 -3.79
CA ASN A 14 14.95 8.30 -4.92
C ASN A 14 16.35 7.70 -4.71
N ILE A 15 16.90 7.04 -5.72
CA ILE A 15 18.24 6.43 -5.69
C ILE A 15 19.23 7.41 -6.34
N ASP A 16 20.01 8.09 -5.49
CA ASP A 16 21.24 8.87 -5.70
C ASP A 16 21.29 9.98 -6.78
N SER A 17 21.25 11.25 -6.34
CA SER A 17 22.45 12.11 -6.16
C SER A 17 22.06 13.56 -5.81
N ASP A 18 22.76 14.12 -4.81
CA ASP A 18 22.77 15.52 -4.34
C ASP A 18 21.86 16.52 -5.08
N THR A 19 20.68 16.81 -4.52
CA THR A 19 20.09 18.16 -4.51
C THR A 19 18.99 18.26 -3.45
N LEU A 20 19.08 19.32 -2.64
CA LEU A 20 18.14 19.65 -1.57
C LEU A 20 16.73 19.92 -2.14
N ILE A 21 15.77 19.04 -1.86
CA ILE A 21 14.34 19.34 -1.98
C ILE A 21 13.69 19.21 -0.61
N SER A 22 13.42 20.36 0.00
CA SER A 22 12.64 20.50 1.22
C SER A 22 11.13 20.44 0.90
N SER A 23 10.48 19.30 1.12
CA SER A 23 9.12 19.20 1.68
C SER A 23 8.53 17.80 1.56
N ILE A 24 8.05 17.26 2.68
CA ILE A 24 7.34 15.98 2.86
C ILE A 24 5.82 16.26 2.82
N LYS A 25 4.99 15.39 2.22
CA LYS A 25 3.79 14.70 2.81
C LYS A 25 2.66 14.25 1.84
N VAL A 26 2.68 12.94 1.51
CA VAL A 26 1.63 11.88 1.58
C VAL A 26 0.46 11.79 0.56
N ILE A 27 0.30 10.54 0.08
CA ILE A 27 -0.53 9.89 -0.96
C ILE A 27 -1.99 9.66 -0.53
N ILE A 28 -2.95 9.59 -1.47
CA ILE A 28 -4.35 9.15 -1.24
C ILE A 28 -4.41 7.64 -0.91
N LEU A 29 -4.34 7.31 0.38
CA LEU A 29 -4.59 5.96 0.89
C LEU A 29 -5.84 5.99 1.77
N PHE A 30 -6.88 5.26 1.35
CA PHE A 30 -8.03 4.94 2.21
C PHE A 30 -7.74 3.64 2.95
N TRP A 31 -7.88 3.63 4.27
CA TRP A 31 -7.68 2.43 5.09
C TRP A 31 -8.74 2.35 6.18
N SER A 32 -9.28 1.15 6.40
CA SER A 32 -10.16 0.82 7.53
C SER A 32 -9.59 -0.33 8.34
N GLN A 33 -9.45 -0.17 9.66
CA GLN A 33 -9.20 -1.29 10.57
C GLN A 33 -10.50 -1.78 11.18
N GLY A 34 -10.92 -2.96 10.76
CA GLY A 34 -12.01 -3.69 11.39
C GLY A 34 -11.67 -4.11 12.82
N LYS A 35 -12.17 -3.36 13.82
CA LYS A 35 -12.38 -3.92 15.17
C LYS A 35 -13.87 -3.96 15.50
N LYS A 36 -14.43 -5.18 15.42
CA LYS A 36 -15.77 -5.54 15.91
C LYS A 36 -15.88 -5.22 17.40
N GLY A 37 -16.60 -4.15 17.73
CA GLY A 37 -17.09 -3.92 19.08
C GLY A 37 -18.20 -4.91 19.43
N ARG A 38 -17.89 -5.93 20.24
CA ARG A 38 -18.92 -6.69 20.97
C ARG A 38 -19.17 -6.01 22.31
N LYS A 39 -20.40 -5.53 22.50
CA LYS A 39 -20.94 -5.14 23.81
C LYS A 39 -21.00 -6.40 24.70
N GLY A 40 -20.21 -6.43 25.77
CA GLY A 40 -20.26 -7.44 26.82
C GLY A 40 -20.27 -6.75 28.19
N LYS A 41 -21.32 -6.99 28.97
CA LYS A 41 -21.59 -6.37 30.27
C LYS A 41 -20.55 -6.80 31.31
N MET A 42 -20.14 -5.83 32.12
CA MET A 42 -19.33 -5.95 33.32
C MET A 42 -20.09 -6.72 34.42
N TYR A 43 -19.49 -7.77 34.97
CA TYR A 43 -19.83 -8.32 36.28
C TYR A 43 -18.53 -8.55 37.07
N VAL A 44 -18.38 -7.83 38.17
CA VAL A 44 -17.38 -8.08 39.21
C VAL A 44 -17.99 -9.05 40.21
N SER A 45 -17.30 -10.14 40.52
CA SER A 45 -17.61 -10.97 41.69
C SER A 45 -16.33 -11.55 42.28
N ASN A 46 -16.02 -11.09 43.49
CA ASN A 46 -14.98 -11.60 44.36
C ASN A 46 -15.41 -12.94 44.96
N SER A 47 -14.60 -13.99 44.84
CA SER A 47 -14.41 -14.91 45.96
C SER A 47 -13.11 -15.71 45.86
N ILE A 48 -12.32 -15.54 46.91
CA ILE A 48 -11.11 -16.27 47.28
C ILE A 48 -11.54 -17.64 47.83
N ARG A 49 -10.81 -18.74 47.52
CA ARG A 49 -10.14 -19.65 48.49
C ARG A 49 -9.60 -20.95 47.85
N ARG A 50 -8.34 -21.20 48.23
CA ARG A 50 -7.48 -22.39 48.08
C ARG A 50 -8.17 -23.76 48.23
N ARG A 51 -7.59 -24.78 47.57
CA ARG A 51 -7.20 -26.08 48.16
C ARG A 51 -6.31 -26.90 47.20
N TYR A 52 -5.09 -27.17 47.63
CA TYR A 52 -4.20 -28.24 47.14
C TYR A 52 -4.43 -29.49 48.03
N CYS A 53 -4.53 -30.68 47.44
CA CYS A 53 -4.36 -32.00 48.08
C CYS A 53 -3.86 -33.02 47.02
N ALA A 54 -2.59 -33.44 47.09
CA ALA A 54 -2.09 -34.81 47.38
C ALA A 54 -2.32 -35.86 46.25
N ALA A 55 -1.28 -36.30 45.51
CA ALA A 55 -0.31 -37.39 45.81
C ALA A 55 -1.00 -38.79 45.79
N LEU A 56 -0.57 -39.89 45.14
CA LEU A 56 0.71 -40.46 44.69
C LEU A 56 0.47 -41.73 43.83
N ALA A 57 1.55 -42.27 43.21
CA ALA A 57 1.90 -43.69 42.96
C ALA A 57 2.04 -44.14 41.49
N VAL A 58 3.04 -44.90 41.02
CA VAL A 58 4.39 -45.31 41.47
C VAL A 58 5.15 -45.71 40.20
N LEU A 59 6.46 -45.42 40.17
CA LEU A 59 7.46 -45.75 39.14
C LEU A 59 7.85 -47.25 39.20
N GLY A 60 8.15 -47.90 38.07
CA GLY A 60 8.74 -49.25 38.09
C GLY A 60 9.18 -49.84 36.74
N LEU A 61 10.40 -49.48 36.32
CA LEU A 61 11.38 -50.27 35.55
C LEU A 61 10.96 -51.06 34.30
N LEU A 62 11.46 -50.63 33.13
CA LEU A 62 12.14 -51.53 32.19
C LEU A 62 13.26 -50.75 31.46
N LEU A 63 14.50 -51.08 31.84
CA LEU A 63 15.70 -50.89 31.05
C LEU A 63 15.56 -51.63 29.70
N VAL A 64 16.28 -51.14 28.70
CA VAL A 64 16.45 -51.69 27.34
C VAL A 64 15.42 -51.20 26.31
N SER A 65 15.56 -49.92 25.94
CA SER A 65 15.46 -49.52 24.52
C SER A 65 16.18 -48.19 24.30
N PHE A 66 17.50 -48.22 24.48
CA PHE A 66 18.40 -47.42 23.63
C PHE A 66 18.34 -48.02 22.21
N VAL A 67 17.14 -48.06 21.64
CA VAL A 67 16.94 -48.30 20.22
C VAL A 67 17.30 -46.98 19.61
N TYR A 68 18.44 -46.97 18.89
CA TYR A 68 18.66 -46.16 17.70
C TYR A 68 17.50 -45.18 17.47
N VAL A 69 17.58 -43.99 18.07
CA VAL A 69 17.01 -42.84 17.39
C VAL A 69 18.04 -42.68 16.28
N PRO A 70 17.79 -43.14 15.03
CA PRO A 70 18.67 -42.72 13.97
C PRO A 70 18.74 -41.20 14.13
N LEU A 71 19.94 -40.65 14.15
CA LEU A 71 20.12 -39.24 13.89
C LEU A 71 19.48 -39.04 12.52
N THR A 72 18.18 -38.77 12.51
CA THR A 72 17.52 -38.09 11.42
C THR A 72 18.18 -36.73 11.51
N VAL A 73 19.34 -36.65 10.85
CA VAL A 73 19.68 -35.45 10.12
C VAL A 73 18.42 -35.24 9.27
N LEU A 74 17.49 -34.46 9.82
CA LEU A 74 16.67 -33.61 9.01
C LEU A 74 17.74 -32.81 8.26
N VAL A 75 18.15 -33.33 7.11
CA VAL A 75 18.43 -32.48 5.97
C VAL A 75 17.10 -31.78 5.82
N ARG A 76 16.94 -30.69 6.57
CA ARG A 76 16.02 -29.65 6.14
C ARG A 76 16.44 -29.46 4.70
N PRO A 77 15.55 -29.58 3.70
CA PRO A 77 15.90 -29.01 2.42
C PRO A 77 16.47 -27.65 2.76
N VAL A 78 17.72 -27.40 2.36
CA VAL A 78 18.21 -26.03 2.26
C VAL A 78 17.07 -25.37 1.52
N GLY A 79 16.28 -24.56 2.24
CA GLY A 79 15.06 -23.99 1.69
C GLY A 79 15.50 -23.41 0.36
N ALA A 80 14.84 -23.81 -0.73
CA ALA A 80 15.25 -23.43 -2.07
C ALA A 80 15.63 -21.95 -2.00
N GLU A 81 16.92 -21.63 -2.16
CA GLU A 81 17.34 -20.24 -2.27
C GLU A 81 16.44 -19.65 -3.32
N SER A 82 15.70 -18.58 -3.00
CA SER A 82 14.63 -17.97 -3.81
C SER A 82 14.83 -18.33 -5.29
N SER A 83 14.21 -19.43 -5.74
CA SER A 83 14.68 -20.05 -6.98
C SER A 83 14.39 -19.05 -8.08
N TRP A 84 15.46 -18.60 -8.74
CA TRP A 84 15.38 -17.62 -9.81
C TRP A 84 14.17 -17.91 -10.69
N LYS A 85 13.31 -16.92 -10.91
CA LYS A 85 12.05 -17.16 -11.61
C LYS A 85 12.33 -17.49 -13.07
N GLU A 86 11.89 -18.65 -13.51
CA GLU A 86 12.12 -19.13 -14.88
C GLU A 86 11.62 -18.12 -15.92
N GLY A 87 12.35 -17.99 -17.04
CA GLY A 87 12.05 -17.04 -18.11
C GLY A 87 12.52 -15.60 -17.85
N TRP A 88 12.76 -15.22 -16.60
CA TRP A 88 13.31 -13.89 -16.27
C TRP A 88 14.82 -13.86 -16.48
N ARG A 89 15.34 -12.81 -17.12
CA ARG A 89 16.76 -12.71 -17.46
C ARG A 89 17.53 -11.82 -16.50
N PHE A 90 16.85 -10.90 -15.83
CA PHE A 90 17.47 -9.94 -14.93
C PHE A 90 16.66 -9.81 -13.63
N ARG A 91 17.36 -9.44 -12.56
CA ARG A 91 16.80 -9.17 -11.24
C ARG A 91 17.59 -8.07 -10.55
N LYS A 92 16.92 -7.12 -9.90
CA LYS A 92 17.52 -6.14 -8.99
C LYS A 92 16.90 -6.28 -7.60
N ALA A 93 17.71 -6.07 -6.56
CA ALA A 93 17.21 -5.98 -5.19
C ALA A 93 16.77 -4.53 -4.93
N ILE A 94 15.65 -4.39 -4.22
CA ILE A 94 15.16 -3.10 -3.70
C ILE A 94 15.15 -3.22 -2.18
N THR A 95 15.86 -2.33 -1.51
CA THR A 95 15.96 -2.32 -0.05
C THR A 95 15.18 -1.15 0.51
N LEU A 96 14.11 -1.44 1.24
CA LEU A 96 13.30 -0.46 1.94
C LEU A 96 13.88 -0.25 3.34
N ASN A 97 14.28 0.98 3.63
CA ASN A 97 14.96 1.34 4.87
C ASN A 97 13.97 1.40 6.04
N HIS A 98 14.15 0.53 7.03
CA HIS A 98 13.26 0.46 8.20
C HIS A 98 13.25 1.73 9.06
N SER A 99 14.32 2.52 9.02
CA SER A 99 14.41 3.78 9.78
C SER A 99 13.39 4.83 9.32
N LEU A 100 12.78 4.64 8.15
CA LEU A 100 11.71 5.49 7.61
C LEU A 100 10.32 4.99 8.01
N VAL A 101 10.23 3.86 8.72
CA VAL A 101 8.99 3.19 9.08
C VAL A 101 8.79 3.33 10.59
N VAL A 102 7.75 4.08 10.99
CA VAL A 102 7.54 4.44 12.41
C VAL A 102 7.06 3.25 13.25
N ALA A 103 6.32 2.34 12.63
CA ALA A 103 5.85 1.09 13.22
C ALA A 103 5.63 0.06 12.11
N ASP A 104 5.71 -1.23 12.41
CA ASP A 104 5.45 -2.29 11.44
C ASP A 104 4.07 -2.08 10.77
N LEU A 105 4.06 -2.15 9.43
CA LEU A 105 2.86 -2.03 8.61
C LEU A 105 2.59 -3.36 7.90
N GLU A 106 1.33 -3.75 7.84
CA GLU A 106 0.88 -4.95 7.14
C GLU A 106 0.17 -4.59 5.84
N ASN A 107 0.42 -5.37 4.78
CA ASN A 107 -0.23 -5.23 3.47
C ASN A 107 -0.21 -3.79 2.92
N PHE A 108 0.92 -3.12 3.05
CA PHE A 108 1.06 -1.69 2.79
C PHE A 108 1.59 -1.44 1.37
N PRO A 109 0.87 -0.69 0.52
CA PRO A 109 1.38 -0.24 -0.77
C PRO A 109 2.53 0.77 -0.59
N VAL A 110 3.70 0.43 -1.14
CA VAL A 110 4.90 1.28 -1.14
C VAL A 110 5.12 1.81 -2.55
N LEU A 111 5.35 3.11 -2.68
CA LEU A 111 5.77 3.73 -3.93
C LEU A 111 7.26 3.48 -4.16
N ILE A 112 7.60 3.06 -5.36
CA ILE A 112 8.95 3.16 -5.91
C ILE A 112 8.95 4.15 -7.08
N ASP A 113 9.97 4.99 -7.15
CA ASP A 113 10.22 5.94 -8.23
C ASP A 113 11.71 5.85 -8.56
N ILE A 114 12.03 5.17 -9.66
CA ILE A 114 13.41 4.86 -10.02
C ILE A 114 13.70 5.18 -11.48
N ASN A 115 14.90 5.71 -11.73
CA ASN A 115 15.45 5.87 -13.07
C ASN A 115 16.60 4.88 -13.24
N ASP A 116 16.45 3.91 -14.15
CA ASP A 116 17.40 2.80 -14.29
C ASP A 116 17.72 2.48 -15.75
N ALA A 117 18.99 2.58 -16.11
CA ALA A 117 19.47 2.34 -17.47
C ALA A 117 19.33 0.87 -17.91
N ASP A 118 19.36 -0.10 -16.99
CA ASP A 118 19.12 -1.51 -17.34
C ASP A 118 17.65 -1.74 -17.63
N LEU A 119 16.74 -1.12 -16.87
CA LEU A 119 15.31 -1.16 -17.22
C LEU A 119 15.09 -0.58 -18.62
N ALA A 120 15.67 0.58 -18.93
CA ALA A 120 15.57 1.21 -20.25
C ALA A 120 16.04 0.28 -21.39
N ALA A 121 17.10 -0.49 -21.14
CA ALA A 121 17.73 -1.31 -22.17
C ALA A 121 17.19 -2.74 -22.28
N LYS A 122 16.57 -3.28 -21.21
CA LYS A 122 16.32 -4.72 -21.07
C LYS A 122 14.89 -5.10 -20.70
N ALA A 123 14.10 -4.20 -20.12
CA ALA A 123 12.67 -4.46 -19.94
C ALA A 123 11.92 -4.18 -21.25
N ARG A 124 10.70 -4.70 -21.38
CA ARG A 124 9.83 -4.37 -22.51
C ARG A 124 9.44 -2.91 -22.45
N SER A 125 9.22 -2.30 -23.61
CA SER A 125 8.86 -0.89 -23.73
C SER A 125 7.54 -0.52 -23.07
N ASP A 126 6.65 -1.48 -22.85
CA ASP A 126 5.36 -1.30 -22.16
C ASP A 126 5.44 -1.58 -20.65
N GLY A 127 6.61 -1.97 -20.12
CA GLY A 127 6.79 -2.33 -18.71
C GLY A 127 6.07 -3.62 -18.29
N GLY A 128 5.37 -4.30 -19.22
CA GLY A 128 4.54 -5.46 -18.91
C GLY A 128 5.32 -6.66 -18.38
N ASP A 129 6.64 -6.67 -18.56
CA ASP A 129 7.54 -7.64 -17.96
C ASP A 129 8.24 -7.14 -16.68
N ILE A 130 7.65 -6.24 -15.92
CA ILE A 130 8.18 -5.88 -14.60
C ILE A 130 7.43 -6.68 -13.53
N LEU A 131 8.18 -7.38 -12.68
CA LEU A 131 7.61 -8.25 -11.64
C LEU A 131 8.32 -8.05 -10.32
N PHE A 132 7.55 -7.95 -9.23
CA PHE A 132 8.10 -7.87 -7.87
C PHE A 132 7.89 -9.16 -7.09
N THR A 133 8.87 -9.53 -6.29
CA THR A 133 8.76 -10.61 -5.30
C THR A 133 9.30 -10.20 -3.94
N ASP A 134 8.85 -10.87 -2.89
CA ASP A 134 9.54 -10.86 -1.60
C ASP A 134 10.88 -11.65 -1.69
N VAL A 135 11.60 -11.70 -0.57
CA VAL A 135 12.87 -12.44 -0.44
C VAL A 135 12.71 -13.96 -0.65
N ASN A 136 11.51 -14.50 -0.47
CA ASN A 136 11.21 -15.93 -0.65
C ASN A 136 10.78 -16.26 -2.09
N GLY A 137 10.70 -15.26 -2.98
CA GLY A 137 10.25 -15.42 -4.36
C GLY A 137 8.73 -15.40 -4.53
N VAL A 138 7.97 -15.03 -3.50
CA VAL A 138 6.51 -14.86 -3.59
C VAL A 138 6.21 -13.58 -4.36
N LYS A 139 5.41 -13.68 -5.44
CA LYS A 139 4.97 -12.53 -6.25
C LYS A 139 4.20 -11.54 -5.38
N LEU A 140 4.52 -10.26 -5.53
CA LEU A 140 3.81 -9.15 -4.92
C LEU A 140 2.92 -8.47 -5.97
N SER A 141 1.68 -8.15 -5.59
CA SER A 141 0.79 -7.33 -6.41
C SER A 141 1.40 -5.93 -6.54
N HIS A 142 1.32 -5.40 -7.76
CA HIS A 142 1.81 -4.06 -8.06
C HIS A 142 0.94 -3.40 -9.14
N GLU A 143 1.07 -2.09 -9.23
CA GLU A 143 0.51 -1.23 -10.29
C GLU A 143 1.62 -0.30 -10.74
N ILE A 144 1.78 -0.15 -12.05
CA ILE A 144 2.72 0.78 -12.67
C ILE A 144 1.91 2.02 -13.04
N GLU A 145 2.19 3.14 -12.40
CA GLU A 145 1.63 4.43 -12.82
C GLU A 145 2.35 4.93 -14.08
N PHE A 146 3.68 4.80 -14.09
CA PHE A 146 4.48 5.23 -15.23
C PHE A 146 5.63 4.28 -15.51
N TYR A 147 5.81 3.97 -16.80
CA TYR A 147 7.05 3.39 -17.28
C TYR A 147 7.46 3.98 -18.64
N GLY A 148 8.66 4.55 -18.70
CA GLY A 148 9.19 5.13 -19.92
C GLY A 148 10.69 5.35 -19.86
N SER A 149 11.42 4.82 -20.84
CA SER A 149 12.89 5.02 -20.95
C SER A 149 13.68 4.66 -19.68
N GLY A 150 13.20 3.68 -18.91
CA GLY A 150 13.82 3.24 -17.66
C GLY A 150 13.41 4.04 -16.41
N HIS A 151 12.59 5.08 -16.56
CA HIS A 151 11.87 5.67 -15.45
C HIS A 151 10.68 4.76 -15.10
N LEU A 152 10.58 4.33 -13.86
CA LEU A 152 9.52 3.48 -13.33
C LEU A 152 8.93 4.11 -12.07
N VAL A 153 7.63 4.36 -12.10
CA VAL A 153 6.82 4.76 -10.95
C VAL A 153 5.80 3.66 -10.70
N ALA A 154 5.88 2.98 -9.56
CA ALA A 154 5.03 1.84 -9.26
C ALA A 154 4.67 1.71 -7.78
N TRP A 155 3.45 1.24 -7.53
CA TRP A 155 2.97 0.82 -6.21
C TRP A 155 3.16 -0.67 -6.02
N ILE A 156 3.76 -1.07 -4.90
CA ILE A 156 3.99 -2.49 -4.59
C ILE A 156 3.37 -2.79 -3.23
N LYS A 157 2.47 -3.78 -3.17
CA LYS A 157 1.87 -4.21 -1.91
C LYS A 157 2.85 -5.08 -1.12
N VAL A 158 3.44 -4.50 -0.09
CA VAL A 158 4.40 -5.19 0.78
C VAL A 158 3.66 -5.86 1.94
N PRO A 159 3.76 -7.19 2.12
CA PRO A 159 3.00 -7.90 3.15
C PRO A 159 3.34 -7.45 4.57
N VAL A 160 4.62 -7.20 4.83
CA VAL A 160 5.10 -6.63 6.10
C VAL A 160 6.24 -5.66 5.78
N LEU A 161 6.05 -4.40 6.16
CA LEU A 161 7.08 -3.38 6.12
C LEU A 161 7.54 -3.10 7.56
N SER A 162 8.77 -3.52 7.90
CA SER A 162 9.23 -3.45 9.29
C SER A 162 9.80 -2.08 9.67
N SER A 163 9.60 -1.69 10.93
CA SER A 163 10.26 -0.55 11.58
C SER A 163 11.59 -0.90 12.26
N SER A 164 12.07 -2.14 12.16
CA SER A 164 13.26 -2.61 12.89
C SER A 164 14.32 -3.29 12.02
N VAL A 165 13.95 -3.74 10.83
CA VAL A 165 14.83 -4.41 9.87
C VAL A 165 14.47 -4.00 8.46
N ASP A 166 15.47 -3.76 7.62
CA ASP A 166 15.23 -3.40 6.22
C ASP A 166 14.44 -4.49 5.52
N THR A 167 13.48 -4.08 4.70
CA THR A 167 12.66 -5.01 3.91
C THR A 167 13.28 -5.11 2.51
N VAL A 168 13.63 -6.32 2.09
CA VAL A 168 14.24 -6.56 0.77
C VAL A 168 13.22 -7.18 -0.16
N LEU A 169 13.04 -6.55 -1.32
CA LEU A 169 12.23 -7.03 -2.43
C LEU A 169 13.14 -7.31 -3.63
N TYR A 170 12.64 -8.09 -4.58
CA TYR A 170 13.30 -8.28 -5.87
C TYR A 170 12.40 -7.82 -7.01
N MET A 171 12.97 -7.03 -7.92
CA MET A 171 12.37 -6.66 -9.19
C MET A 171 12.99 -7.50 -10.31
N TYR A 172 12.18 -8.33 -10.96
CA TYR A 172 12.53 -9.11 -12.15
C TYR A 172 12.10 -8.37 -13.42
N TYR A 173 12.89 -8.51 -14.47
CA TYR A 173 12.62 -7.94 -15.80
C TYR A 173 13.42 -8.66 -16.91
N GLY A 174 13.11 -8.37 -18.17
CA GLY A 174 13.74 -8.97 -19.35
C GLY A 174 13.16 -10.31 -19.77
N ASN A 175 11.86 -10.52 -19.57
CA ASN A 175 11.12 -11.65 -20.12
C ASN A 175 10.17 -11.13 -21.21
N ALA A 176 10.64 -11.15 -22.46
CA ALA A 176 9.89 -10.63 -23.59
C ALA A 176 8.51 -11.32 -23.77
N ASP A 177 8.42 -12.59 -23.37
CA ASP A 177 7.23 -13.43 -23.54
C ASP A 177 6.24 -13.32 -22.35
N ALA A 178 6.55 -12.53 -21.32
CA ALA A 178 5.65 -12.36 -20.18
C ALA A 178 4.35 -11.63 -20.58
N GLU A 179 3.20 -12.08 -20.08
CA GLU A 179 1.99 -11.23 -20.07
C GLU A 179 2.13 -10.08 -19.08
N ASN A 180 1.20 -9.11 -19.09
CA ASN A 180 1.21 -8.03 -18.10
C ASN A 180 1.21 -8.62 -16.68
N GLN A 181 2.14 -8.18 -15.85
CA GLN A 181 2.36 -8.69 -14.51
C GLN A 181 1.64 -7.90 -13.42
N GLU A 182 1.07 -6.74 -13.75
CA GLU A 182 0.34 -5.90 -12.80
C GLU A 182 -0.91 -6.59 -12.23
N ASP A 183 -1.31 -6.15 -11.04
CA ASP A 183 -2.56 -6.51 -10.39
C ASP A 183 -3.02 -5.35 -9.48
N PRO A 184 -3.46 -4.22 -10.08
CA PRO A 184 -3.78 -3.00 -9.33
C PRO A 184 -4.88 -3.22 -8.28
N SER A 185 -5.88 -4.03 -8.62
CA SER A 185 -7.01 -4.33 -7.75
C SER A 185 -6.61 -5.06 -6.45
N SER A 186 -5.53 -5.85 -6.49
CA SER A 186 -4.99 -6.48 -5.29
C SER A 186 -4.03 -5.57 -4.52
N VAL A 187 -3.39 -4.59 -5.18
CA VAL A 187 -2.67 -3.50 -4.49
C VAL A 187 -3.66 -2.71 -3.64
N TRP A 188 -4.75 -2.28 -4.27
CA TRP A 188 -5.82 -1.48 -3.70
C TRP A 188 -7.05 -2.33 -3.38
N ASP A 189 -6.87 -3.23 -2.42
CA ASP A 189 -7.89 -4.19 -2.02
C ASP A 189 -9.11 -3.53 -1.35
N SER A 190 -10.02 -4.35 -0.80
CA SER A 190 -11.25 -3.89 -0.16
C SER A 190 -11.07 -3.00 1.08
N ASN A 191 -9.84 -2.80 1.57
CA ASN A 191 -9.57 -1.81 2.62
C ASN A 191 -9.51 -0.38 2.07
N PHE A 192 -9.39 -0.22 0.75
CA PHE A 192 -9.40 1.04 0.04
C PHE A 192 -10.79 1.28 -0.56
N MET A 193 -11.32 2.49 -0.35
CA MET A 193 -12.64 2.87 -0.88
C MET A 193 -12.55 3.40 -2.32
N MET A 194 -11.45 4.09 -2.64
CA MET A 194 -11.21 4.70 -3.95
C MET A 194 -9.73 5.07 -4.06
N VAL A 195 -9.08 4.91 -5.21
CA VAL A 195 -7.72 5.41 -5.45
C VAL A 195 -7.71 6.02 -6.85
N LEU A 196 -7.40 7.31 -6.95
CA LEU A 196 -7.37 8.04 -8.21
C LEU A 196 -5.96 8.60 -8.40
N HIS A 197 -5.30 8.18 -9.48
CA HIS A 197 -3.94 8.63 -9.83
C HIS A 197 -3.92 9.88 -10.70
N LEU A 198 -5.02 10.14 -11.43
CA LEU A 198 -5.25 11.35 -12.22
C LEU A 198 -4.26 11.55 -13.38
N ASP A 199 -3.78 10.44 -13.95
CA ASP A 199 -2.87 10.39 -15.11
C ASP A 199 -3.62 10.42 -16.45
N GLU A 200 -4.94 10.20 -16.46
CA GLU A 200 -5.67 10.06 -17.71
C GLU A 200 -5.79 11.39 -18.45
N THR A 201 -5.44 11.40 -19.73
CA THR A 201 -5.51 12.60 -20.59
C THR A 201 -6.92 12.92 -21.09
N SER A 202 -7.86 11.97 -21.02
CA SER A 202 -9.26 12.14 -21.43
C SER A 202 -10.14 11.02 -20.88
N GLY A 203 -11.47 11.20 -20.94
CA GLY A 203 -12.43 10.15 -20.60
C GLY A 203 -12.79 10.09 -19.12
N ALA A 204 -13.00 8.88 -18.61
CA ALA A 204 -13.27 8.64 -17.21
C ALA A 204 -11.98 8.75 -16.39
N ILE A 205 -12.14 9.08 -15.11
CA ILE A 205 -11.07 9.01 -14.12
C ILE A 205 -11.22 7.66 -13.44
N TYR A 206 -10.24 6.79 -13.58
CA TYR A 206 -10.36 5.42 -13.13
C TYR A 206 -10.01 5.31 -11.64
N ASP A 207 -10.83 4.51 -10.95
CA ASP A 207 -10.55 4.06 -9.60
C ASP A 207 -9.74 2.77 -9.67
N SER A 208 -8.51 2.79 -9.18
CA SER A 208 -7.61 1.63 -9.18
C SER A 208 -8.04 0.53 -8.20
N THR A 209 -9.02 0.79 -7.33
CA THR A 209 -9.57 -0.22 -6.41
C THR A 209 -10.52 -1.19 -7.11
N VAL A 210 -10.78 -2.31 -6.43
CA VAL A 210 -11.85 -3.26 -6.81
C VAL A 210 -13.26 -2.64 -6.87
N ASN A 211 -13.47 -1.44 -6.32
CA ASN A 211 -14.79 -0.84 -6.23
C ASN A 211 -15.24 -0.16 -7.54
N GLY A 212 -14.29 0.24 -8.40
CA GLY A 212 -14.59 0.86 -9.69
C GLY A 212 -15.41 2.15 -9.56
N ASN A 213 -15.17 2.95 -8.52
CA ASN A 213 -15.81 4.24 -8.29
C ASN A 213 -15.23 5.31 -9.23
N ASN A 214 -15.35 5.09 -10.54
CA ASN A 214 -14.79 5.96 -11.56
C ASN A 214 -15.44 7.36 -11.53
N GLY A 215 -14.62 8.37 -11.79
CA GLY A 215 -15.02 9.76 -11.85
C GLY A 215 -15.21 10.31 -13.25
N THR A 216 -15.80 11.50 -13.30
CA THR A 216 -15.93 12.33 -14.49
C THR A 216 -15.41 13.73 -14.20
N ALA A 217 -14.44 14.18 -14.98
CA ALA A 217 -13.99 15.57 -14.99
C ALA A 217 -15.03 16.48 -15.69
N LEU A 218 -15.30 17.65 -15.12
CA LEU A 218 -16.31 18.59 -15.61
C LEU A 218 -15.77 20.02 -15.71
N ASN A 219 -16.42 20.83 -16.53
CA ASN A 219 -16.24 22.28 -16.68
C ASN A 219 -14.89 22.79 -17.20
N GLY A 220 -13.97 21.90 -17.58
CA GLY A 220 -12.73 22.29 -18.25
C GLY A 220 -11.46 21.93 -17.51
N VAL A 221 -11.55 21.09 -16.45
CA VAL A 221 -10.42 20.48 -15.76
C VAL A 221 -9.31 20.12 -16.75
N VAL A 222 -8.12 20.66 -16.50
CA VAL A 222 -6.92 20.36 -17.28
C VAL A 222 -6.33 19.05 -16.75
N ARG A 223 -6.32 18.05 -17.63
CA ARG A 223 -5.96 16.66 -17.35
C ARG A 223 -4.45 16.41 -17.51
N ASN A 224 -3.91 15.51 -16.70
CA ASN A 224 -2.50 15.08 -16.75
C ASN A 224 -1.51 16.26 -16.74
N ALA A 225 -1.73 17.20 -15.82
CA ALA A 225 -0.75 18.23 -15.48
C ALA A 225 0.36 17.63 -14.61
N ASP A 226 1.50 18.31 -14.51
CA ASP A 226 2.62 17.86 -13.69
C ASP A 226 2.19 17.70 -12.21
N GLY A 227 2.13 16.45 -11.76
CA GLY A 227 1.72 16.06 -10.43
C GLY A 227 2.88 15.88 -9.45
N LYS A 228 2.54 15.45 -8.24
CA LYS A 228 3.57 15.04 -7.27
C LYS A 228 4.09 13.62 -7.56
N ILE A 229 3.24 12.77 -8.10
CA ILE A 229 3.54 11.40 -8.52
C ILE A 229 2.85 11.24 -9.87
N ASP A 230 3.63 10.99 -10.92
CA ASP A 230 3.23 10.95 -12.33
C ASP A 230 2.38 12.15 -12.80
N GLY A 231 1.06 12.08 -12.65
CA GLY A 231 0.09 13.08 -13.12
C GLY A 231 -0.72 13.79 -12.02
N ALA A 232 -1.53 14.76 -12.46
CA ALA A 232 -2.51 15.45 -11.65
C ALA A 232 -3.60 16.10 -12.52
N ASP A 233 -4.73 16.43 -11.89
CA ASP A 233 -5.70 17.36 -12.44
C ASP A 233 -5.45 18.78 -11.94
N SER A 234 -5.52 19.75 -12.85
CA SER A 234 -5.54 21.17 -12.52
C SER A 234 -6.95 21.73 -12.63
N LEU A 235 -7.39 22.38 -11.56
CA LEU A 235 -8.70 23.00 -11.42
C LEU A 235 -8.51 24.52 -11.34
N ASP A 236 -9.26 25.27 -12.15
CA ASP A 236 -9.07 26.72 -12.31
C ASP A 236 -9.55 27.57 -11.12
N GLY A 237 -10.32 26.96 -10.20
CA GLY A 237 -10.88 27.63 -9.02
C GLY A 237 -12.15 28.44 -9.27
N THR A 238 -12.75 28.32 -10.46
CA THR A 238 -14.03 28.90 -10.87
C THR A 238 -15.17 27.91 -10.67
N ASP A 239 -15.21 26.85 -11.47
CA ASP A 239 -16.29 25.86 -11.49
C ASP A 239 -15.84 24.44 -11.86
N ASP A 240 -14.54 24.19 -12.02
CA ASP A 240 -13.97 22.86 -12.26
C ASP A 240 -14.20 21.89 -11.08
N TYR A 241 -14.54 20.64 -11.40
CA TYR A 241 -14.54 19.55 -10.42
C TYR A 241 -14.50 18.17 -11.07
N VAL A 242 -14.07 17.19 -10.28
CA VAL A 242 -14.25 15.77 -10.54
C VAL A 242 -15.46 15.29 -9.75
N THR A 243 -16.42 14.66 -10.44
CA THR A 243 -17.56 14.03 -9.77
C THR A 243 -17.46 12.52 -9.80
N ILE A 244 -17.71 11.91 -8.64
CA ILE A 244 -17.83 10.46 -8.51
C ILE A 244 -19.31 10.13 -8.28
N PRO A 245 -19.94 9.25 -9.08
CA PRO A 245 -21.31 8.80 -8.83
C PRO A 245 -21.45 8.18 -7.44
N ASP A 246 -22.61 8.38 -6.81
CA ASP A 246 -22.87 7.75 -5.52
C ASP A 246 -22.89 6.22 -5.65
N SER A 247 -22.28 5.55 -4.68
CA SER A 247 -22.18 4.11 -4.61
C SER A 247 -22.25 3.65 -3.16
N ASN A 248 -22.73 2.43 -2.93
CA ASN A 248 -22.75 1.83 -1.60
C ASN A 248 -21.35 1.64 -1.01
N THR A 249 -20.32 1.48 -1.86
CA THR A 249 -18.91 1.40 -1.43
C THR A 249 -18.39 2.76 -0.94
N LEU A 250 -19.03 3.86 -1.34
CA LEU A 250 -18.80 5.23 -0.88
C LEU A 250 -19.85 5.69 0.15
N ALA A 251 -20.75 4.80 0.56
CA ALA A 251 -21.80 5.08 1.52
C ALA A 251 -21.41 4.55 2.90
N GLY A 252 -21.80 5.29 3.94
CA GLY A 252 -21.70 4.81 5.31
C GLY A 252 -20.41 5.18 6.03
N PHE A 253 -20.40 6.38 6.61
CA PHE A 253 -19.52 6.79 7.72
C PHE A 253 -19.85 6.05 9.03
N SER A 254 -20.30 4.80 8.93
CA SER A 254 -20.57 3.94 10.09
C SER A 254 -19.27 3.50 10.77
N GLN A 255 -18.14 3.70 10.09
CA GLN A 255 -16.79 3.42 10.56
C GLN A 255 -15.90 4.63 10.32
N ALA A 256 -14.81 4.72 11.08
CA ALA A 256 -13.78 5.72 10.83
C ALA A 256 -13.13 5.46 9.47
N PHE A 257 -12.80 6.52 8.75
CA PHE A 257 -12.05 6.46 7.50
C PHE A 257 -10.91 7.47 7.54
N THR A 258 -9.94 7.26 6.65
CA THR A 258 -8.85 8.20 6.39
C THR A 258 -8.97 8.67 4.96
N ALA A 259 -8.79 9.96 4.74
CA ALA A 259 -8.52 10.54 3.43
C ALA A 259 -7.13 11.20 3.49
N SER A 260 -6.43 11.13 2.38
CA SER A 260 -5.10 11.71 2.18
C SER A 260 -4.99 12.12 0.72
N PHE A 261 -4.14 13.09 0.36
CA PHE A 261 -3.97 13.58 -1.01
C PHE A 261 -2.84 14.60 -1.13
N TRP A 262 -2.29 14.69 -2.34
CA TRP A 262 -1.45 15.80 -2.75
C TRP A 262 -2.32 16.90 -3.36
N VAL A 263 -2.10 18.13 -2.92
CA VAL A 263 -2.76 19.31 -3.47
C VAL A 263 -1.74 20.43 -3.56
N LYS A 264 -1.72 21.10 -4.71
CA LYS A 264 -0.99 22.36 -4.90
C LYS A 264 -2.02 23.45 -5.13
N MET A 265 -2.00 24.48 -4.28
CA MET A 265 -2.89 25.62 -4.39
C MET A 265 -2.12 26.81 -4.98
N ASP A 266 -2.54 27.28 -6.15
CA ASP A 266 -1.97 28.49 -6.76
C ASP A 266 -2.45 29.76 -6.06
N SER A 267 -3.61 29.68 -5.38
CA SER A 267 -4.11 30.73 -4.50
C SER A 267 -4.67 30.13 -3.21
N VAL A 268 -4.32 30.77 -2.11
CA VAL A 268 -4.82 30.48 -0.75
C VAL A 268 -5.80 31.56 -0.27
N SER A 269 -6.31 32.40 -1.18
CA SER A 269 -7.26 33.44 -0.84
C SER A 269 -8.68 32.87 -0.72
N GLY A 270 -9.19 32.85 0.50
CA GLY A 270 -10.55 32.42 0.81
C GLY A 270 -10.70 30.90 0.89
N ARG A 271 -11.82 30.49 1.48
CA ARG A 271 -12.12 29.08 1.73
C ARG A 271 -12.31 28.32 0.42
N ARG A 272 -11.64 27.18 0.27
CA ARG A 272 -11.74 26.28 -0.90
C ARG A 272 -12.11 24.88 -0.44
N THR A 273 -13.13 24.29 -1.06
CA THR A 273 -13.47 22.88 -0.84
C THR A 273 -12.61 22.02 -1.75
N ILE A 274 -11.82 21.13 -1.14
CA ILE A 274 -10.91 20.23 -1.86
C ILE A 274 -11.63 18.92 -2.18
N LEU A 275 -12.34 18.38 -1.20
CA LEU A 275 -13.08 17.13 -1.34
C LEU A 275 -14.34 17.16 -0.50
N ASN A 276 -15.47 16.73 -1.05
CA ASN A 276 -16.70 16.63 -0.29
C ASN A 276 -17.57 15.48 -0.77
N LYS A 277 -18.47 15.02 0.10
CA LYS A 277 -19.56 14.12 -0.27
C LYS A 277 -20.90 14.78 0.00
N TRP A 278 -21.82 14.69 -0.95
CA TRP A 278 -23.22 15.09 -0.78
C TRP A 278 -24.05 13.91 -0.23
N ASN A 279 -25.05 14.21 0.60
CA ASN A 279 -26.07 13.26 1.01
C ASN A 279 -27.26 13.28 0.03
N THR A 280 -28.17 12.31 0.18
CA THR A 280 -29.36 12.17 -0.67
C THR A 280 -30.35 13.35 -0.60
N ASN A 281 -30.18 14.24 0.38
CA ASN A 281 -30.99 15.46 0.54
C ASN A 281 -30.31 16.69 -0.09
N GLY A 282 -29.21 16.52 -0.84
CA GLY A 282 -28.48 17.62 -1.47
C GLY A 282 -27.71 18.49 -0.47
N GLN A 283 -27.35 17.96 0.70
CA GLN A 283 -26.50 18.62 1.68
C GLN A 283 -25.13 17.96 1.76
N ARG A 284 -24.07 18.70 2.10
CA ARG A 284 -22.74 18.10 2.31
C ARG A 284 -22.76 17.20 3.54
N ALA A 285 -22.52 15.90 3.36
CA ALA A 285 -22.36 14.93 4.44
C ALA A 285 -21.06 15.18 5.22
N TRP A 286 -19.97 15.42 4.48
CA TRP A 286 -18.68 15.87 5.00
C TRP A 286 -17.93 16.63 3.92
N MET A 287 -16.93 17.40 4.33
CA MET A 287 -16.03 18.12 3.45
C MET A 287 -14.66 18.28 4.10
N ILE A 288 -13.64 18.36 3.25
CA ILE A 288 -12.28 18.79 3.58
C ILE A 288 -12.07 20.09 2.83
N ASP A 289 -11.85 21.15 3.59
CA ASP A 289 -11.64 22.49 3.07
C ASP A 289 -10.27 23.01 3.48
N TYR A 290 -9.76 23.94 2.69
CA TYR A 290 -8.69 24.86 3.08
C TYR A 290 -9.32 26.19 3.54
N ASP A 291 -8.85 26.73 4.66
CA ASP A 291 -9.28 27.99 5.27
C ASP A 291 -8.05 28.84 5.65
#